data_AF-A0A3B9WLA3-F1
#
_entry.id   AF-A0A3B9WLA3-F1
#
_cell.length_a   1.000
_cell.length_b   1.000
_cell.length_c   1.000
_cell.angle_alpha   90.00
_cell.angle_beta   90.00
_cell.angle_gamma   90.00
#
_symmetry.space_group_name_H-M   'P 1'
#
loop_
_entity.id
_entity.type
_entity.pdbx_description
1 polymer ?
#
loop_
_entity_poly.entity_id
_entity_poly.type
_entity_poly.pdbx_seq_one_letter_code
_entity_poly.pdbx_strand_id
1 'polypeptide(L)' 'ERLEQYRQQFEGADVPRPPMWGGWVIEPVAFEFWQGRPSRLHDRFRYSRATVDSTTWSIERLAP' A
#
# COMPACT_ATOMS: atom_id res chain seq x y z
N GLU A 1 14.63 26.83 -8.76
CA GLU A 1 14.30 26.86 -10.22
C GLU A 1 12.92 26.28 -10.56
N ARG A 2 12.71 24.96 -10.75
CA ARG A 2 11.40 24.42 -11.20
C ARG A 2 10.23 24.69 -10.25
N LEU A 3 10.48 24.64 -8.94
CA LEU A 3 9.49 24.96 -7.91
C LEU A 3 9.08 26.43 -7.94
N GLU A 4 10.04 27.33 -8.18
CA GLU A 4 9.84 28.79 -8.24
C GLU A 4 8.97 29.17 -9.44
N GLN A 5 9.21 28.53 -10.59
CA GLN A 5 8.41 28.68 -11.80
C GLN A 5 6.95 28.30 -11.56
N TYR A 6 6.68 27.14 -10.96
CA TYR A 6 5.31 26.74 -10.65
C TYR A 6 4.68 27.60 -9.55
N ARG A 7 5.46 28.09 -8.58
CA ARG A 7 4.99 29.05 -7.57
C ARG A 7 4.47 30.33 -8.21
N GLN A 8 5.21 30.92 -9.16
CA GLN A 8 4.75 32.10 -9.89
C GLN A 8 3.56 31.77 -10.81
N GLN A 9 3.62 30.65 -11.52
CA GLN A 9 2.57 30.24 -12.46
C GLN A 9 1.20 30.07 -11.79
N PHE A 10 1.17 29.61 -10.54
CA PHE A 10 -0.07 29.36 -9.79
C PHE A 10 -0.29 30.34 -8.63
N GLU A 11 0.39 31.49 -8.62
CA GLU A 11 0.21 32.49 -7.57
C GLU A 11 -1.22 33.05 -7.59
N GLY A 12 -1.92 32.97 -6.46
CA GLY A 12 -3.30 33.44 -6.33
C GLY A 12 -4.35 32.60 -7.08
N ALA A 13 -3.97 31.44 -7.60
CA ALA A 13 -4.86 30.51 -8.30
C ALA A 13 -4.79 29.10 -7.70
N ASP A 14 -5.88 28.34 -7.82
CA ASP A 14 -5.87 26.93 -7.45
C ASP A 14 -5.03 26.10 -8.43
N VAL A 15 -4.15 25.26 -7.89
CA VAL A 15 -3.31 24.37 -8.71
C VAL A 15 -4.18 23.22 -9.23
N PRO A 16 -4.41 23.10 -10.54
CA PRO A 16 -5.22 22.01 -11.08
C PRO A 16 -4.47 20.69 -10.96
N ARG A 17 -5.22 19.62 -10.65
CA ARG A 17 -4.69 18.26 -10.63
C ARG A 17 -4.25 17.85 -12.05
N PRO A 18 -2.99 17.47 -12.28
CA PRO A 18 -2.54 17.06 -13.60
C PRO A 18 -3.33 15.86 -14.15
N PRO A 19 -3.56 15.74 -15.47
CA PRO A 19 -4.30 14.61 -16.05
C PRO A 19 -3.68 13.24 -15.77
N MET A 20 -2.35 13.20 -15.62
CA MET A 20 -1.58 12.00 -15.27
C MET A 20 -1.56 11.69 -13.77
N TRP A 21 -2.12 12.57 -12.93
CA TRP A 21 -2.11 12.40 -11.48
C TRP A 21 -3.37 11.66 -11.03
N GLY A 22 -3.15 10.48 -10.46
CA GLY A 22 -4.20 9.59 -9.96
C GLY A 22 -3.65 8.66 -8.90
N GLY A 23 -4.32 7.53 -8.72
CA GLY A 23 -3.92 6.50 -7.77
C GLY A 23 -4.17 5.11 -8.33
N TRP A 24 -3.55 4.13 -7.67
CA TRP A 24 -3.75 2.71 -7.95
C TRP A 24 -4.33 2.04 -6.71
N VAL A 25 -5.17 1.04 -6.93
CA VAL A 25 -5.65 0.15 -5.87
C VAL A 25 -4.95 -1.19 -6.04
N ILE A 26 -4.30 -1.66 -4.99
CA ILE A 26 -3.75 -3.01 -4.95
C ILE A 26 -4.79 -3.89 -4.27
N GLU A 27 -5.34 -4.83 -5.03
CA GLU A 27 -6.22 -5.85 -4.49
C GLU A 27 -5.40 -7.09 -4.12
N PRO A 28 -5.22 -7.39 -2.82
CA PRO A 28 -4.28 -8.44 -2.42
C PRO A 28 -4.86 -9.82 -2.68
N VAL A 29 -4.03 -10.72 -3.19
CA VAL A 29 -4.26 -12.17 -3.11
C VAL A 29 -3.60 -12.78 -1.87
N ALA A 30 -2.66 -12.06 -1.25
CA ALA A 30 -2.05 -12.44 0.01
C ALA A 30 -1.52 -11.22 0.78
N PHE A 31 -1.46 -11.36 2.10
CA PHE A 31 -0.78 -10.41 2.99
C PHE A 31 -0.34 -11.13 4.27
N GLU A 32 0.59 -10.53 5.00
CA GLU A 32 1.17 -11.11 6.21
C GLU A 32 1.10 -10.14 7.38
N PHE A 33 0.65 -10.62 8.53
CA PHE A 33 0.85 -9.94 9.81
C PHE A 33 2.09 -10.52 10.48
N TRP A 34 3.05 -9.65 10.73
CA TRP A 34 4.27 -9.97 11.46
C TRP A 34 4.27 -9.25 12.81
N GLN A 35 4.48 -9.99 13.88
CA GLN A 35 4.57 -9.44 15.24
C GLN A 35 5.89 -9.83 15.90
N GLY A 36 6.63 -8.80 16.33
CA GLY A 36 7.90 -8.92 17.01
C GLY A 36 7.77 -9.59 18.39
N ARG A 37 8.75 -10.42 18.75
CA ARG A 37 8.88 -11.06 20.06
C ARG A 37 10.32 -10.95 20.54
N PRO A 38 10.59 -10.68 21.83
CA PRO A 38 11.95 -10.60 22.35
C PRO A 38 12.79 -11.88 22.16
N SER A 39 12.13 -13.04 22.17
CA SER A 39 12.76 -14.36 22.00
C SER A 39 13.23 -14.64 20.56
N ARG A 40 13.02 -13.71 19.62
CA ARG A 40 13.25 -13.88 18.16
C ARG A 40 12.36 -14.93 17.49
N LEU A 41 11.44 -15.55 18.23
CA LEU A 41 10.39 -16.39 17.68
C LEU A 41 9.16 -15.54 17.39
N HIS A 42 9.24 -14.77 16.31
CA HIS A 42 8.19 -13.90 15.79
C HIS A 42 6.90 -14.64 15.44
N ASP A 43 5.77 -14.00 15.67
CA ASP A 43 4.48 -14.49 15.23
C ASP A 43 4.24 -14.00 13.80
N ARG A 44 4.09 -14.94 12.86
CA ARG A 44 3.86 -14.66 11.44
C ARG A 44 2.60 -15.36 10.98
N PHE A 45 1.60 -14.59 10.59
CA PHE A 45 0.34 -15.11 10.05
C PHE A 45 0.15 -14.61 8.63
N ARG A 46 0.12 -15.53 7.67
CA ARG A 46 -0.20 -15.20 6.28
C ARG A 46 -1.67 -15.49 6.00
N TYR A 47 -2.33 -14.51 5.40
CA TYR A 47 -3.65 -14.63 4.81
C TYR A 47 -3.49 -14.73 3.29
N SER A 48 -4.10 -15.72 2.67
CA SER A 48 -4.07 -15.89 1.21
C SER A 48 -5.40 -16.35 0.63
N ARG A 49 -5.67 -15.98 -0.63
CA ARG A 49 -6.81 -16.43 -1.43
C ARG A 49 -6.34 -16.78 -2.84
N ALA A 50 -7.07 -17.66 -3.52
CA ALA A 50 -6.63 -18.19 -4.81
C ALA A 50 -6.60 -17.12 -5.92
N THR A 51 -7.58 -16.21 -5.93
CA THR A 51 -7.71 -15.11 -6.88
C THR A 51 -8.28 -13.87 -6.21
N VAL A 52 -8.25 -12.72 -6.89
CA VAL A 52 -8.91 -11.49 -6.42
C VAL A 52 -10.42 -11.65 -6.27
N ASP A 53 -11.06 -12.50 -7.08
CA ASP A 53 -12.51 -12.75 -6.99
C ASP A 53 -12.88 -13.77 -5.91
N SER A 54 -11.88 -14.42 -5.29
CA SER A 54 -12.12 -15.40 -4.23
C SER A 54 -12.55 -14.71 -2.95
N THR A 55 -13.62 -15.22 -2.33
CA THR A 55 -14.14 -14.72 -1.04
C THR A 55 -13.55 -15.44 0.17
N THR A 56 -13.06 -16.67 -0.03
CA THR A 56 -12.50 -17.51 1.03
C THR A 56 -11.01 -17.23 1.21
N TRP A 57 -10.62 -16.98 2.46
CA TRP A 57 -9.23 -16.80 2.88
C TRP A 57 -8.72 -18.03 3.62
N SER A 58 -7.52 -18.47 3.27
CA SER A 58 -6.72 -19.41 4.06
C SER A 58 -5.80 -18.63 4.99
N ILE A 59 -5.60 -19.14 6.20
CA ILE A 59 -4.72 -18.55 7.22
C ILE A 59 -3.71 -19.61 7.64
N GLU A 60 -2.42 -19.30 7.52
CA GLU A 60 -1.33 -20.16 7.96
C GLU A 60 -0.38 -19.42 8.91
N ARG A 61 0.13 -20.13 9.92
CA ARG A 61 1.21 -19.63 10.78
C ARG A 61 2.54 -20.06 10.18
N LEU A 62 3.42 -19.09 9.92
CA LEU A 62 4.74 -19.33 9.36
C LEU A 62 5.80 -19.39 10.47
N ALA A 63 6.91 -20.07 10.19
CA ALA A 63 8.07 -20.03 11.06
C ALA A 63 8.68 -18.61 11.10
N PRO A 64 9.15 -18.15 12.27
CA PRO A 64 9.80 -16.85 12.44
C PRO A 64 11.09 -16.67 11.67
#